data_AF-A0A936DTI6-F1
#
_entry.id   AF-A0A936DTI6-F1
#
_cell.length_a   1.000
_cell.length_b   1.000
_cell.length_c   1.000
_cell.angle_alpha   90.00
_cell.angle_beta   90.00
_cell.angle_gamma   90.00
#
_symmetry.space_group_name_H-M   'P 1'
#
loop_
_entity.id
_entity.type
_entity.pdbx_description
1 polymer ?
#
loop_
_entity_poly.entity_id
_entity_poly.type
_entity_poly.pdbx_seq_one_letter_code
_entity_poly.pdbx_strand_id
1 'polypeptide(L)'
;MKKIRDLLADCRIELRSLVRDFHKTELCRRIDDARAELALDGLPAANAPPVQATVPAGSSSDRVALAWRMAAEDLRVTSPAIYQLLAKKVAQQLAAAAATHEPEQIDTPASASAEPTEAAPDAAMDPGPTREPEVPAPPEAARVDNPIEPSHDALLAISRQERRFTDAQREWCVGEALIRSGFMIVPEDFIASGDHTMALYLLESGPAGVDQ
;
A
#
# COMPACT_ATOMS: atom_id res chain seq x y z
N MET A 1 11.39 25.44 11.01
CA MET A 1 12.15 24.47 10.20
C MET A 1 12.06 24.91 8.74
N LYS A 2 13.16 24.86 7.97
CA LYS A 2 13.11 25.17 6.53
C LYS A 2 12.15 24.17 5.87
N LYS A 3 11.24 24.65 5.01
CA LYS A 3 10.35 23.74 4.27
C LYS A 3 11.21 22.93 3.30
N ILE A 4 10.86 21.67 3.08
CA ILE A 4 11.63 20.77 2.21
C ILE A 4 11.79 21.33 0.78
N ARG A 5 10.77 22.04 0.28
CA ARG A 5 10.83 22.79 -0.98
C ARG A 5 11.93 23.85 -1.02
N ASP A 6 12.14 24.55 0.09
CA ASP A 6 13.16 25.60 0.20
C ASP A 6 14.55 24.97 0.29
N LEU A 7 14.69 23.82 0.97
CA LEU A 7 15.93 23.04 0.98
C LEU A 7 16.32 22.53 -0.41
N LEU A 8 15.36 22.04 -1.20
CA LEU A 8 15.60 21.64 -2.59
C LEU A 8 16.00 22.82 -3.49
N ALA A 9 15.51 24.03 -3.21
CA ALA A 9 15.93 25.24 -3.90
C ALA A 9 17.39 25.60 -3.59
N ASP A 10 17.77 25.53 -2.31
CA ASP A 10 19.15 25.75 -1.85
C ASP A 10 20.10 24.71 -2.49
N CYS A 11 19.73 23.42 -2.47
CA CYS A 11 20.51 22.35 -3.12
C CYS A 11 20.69 22.59 -4.63
N ARG A 12 19.66 23.06 -5.34
CA ARG A 12 19.74 23.38 -6.77
C ARG A 12 20.73 24.51 -7.06
N ILE A 13 20.80 25.52 -6.19
CA ILE A 13 21.72 26.65 -6.33
C ILE A 13 23.17 26.19 -6.16
N GLU A 14 23.44 25.38 -5.13
CA GLU A 14 24.77 24.81 -4.88
C GLU A 14 25.19 23.85 -6.01
N LEU A 15 24.30 23.00 -6.51
CA LEU A 15 24.62 22.09 -7.61
C LEU A 15 24.93 22.82 -8.92
N ARG A 16 24.34 23.99 -9.14
CA ARG A 16 24.65 24.83 -10.30
C ARG A 16 26.06 25.44 -10.23
N SER A 17 26.63 25.62 -9.04
CA SER A 17 27.99 26.13 -8.85
C SER A 17 29.03 25.02 -9.03
N LEU A 18 28.70 23.80 -8.58
CA LEU A 18 29.61 22.64 -8.57
C LEU A 18 29.62 21.85 -9.87
N VAL A 19 28.47 21.77 -10.58
CA VAL A 19 28.32 20.94 -11.78
C VAL A 19 28.15 21.81 -13.02
N ARG A 20 29.08 21.70 -13.97
CA ARG A 20 28.99 22.37 -15.27
C ARG A 20 27.79 21.82 -16.05
N ASP A 21 27.03 22.71 -16.69
CA ASP A 21 25.82 22.35 -17.45
C ASP A 21 24.77 21.59 -16.61
N PHE A 22 24.71 21.80 -15.29
CA PHE A 22 23.77 21.14 -14.37
C PHE A 22 22.32 21.12 -14.86
N HIS A 23 21.86 22.20 -15.50
CA HIS A 23 20.52 22.34 -16.07
C HIS A 23 20.15 21.28 -17.13
N LYS A 24 21.13 20.59 -17.72
CA LYS A 24 20.92 19.51 -18.71
C LYS A 24 20.90 18.12 -18.07
N THR A 25 21.15 18.03 -16.76
CA THR A 25 21.21 16.75 -16.05
C THR A 25 19.81 16.29 -15.61
N GLU A 26 19.61 14.98 -15.59
CA GLU A 26 18.39 14.36 -15.04
C GLU A 26 18.17 14.71 -13.57
N LEU A 27 19.25 15.00 -12.82
CA LEU A 27 19.15 15.44 -11.43
C LEU A 27 18.45 16.80 -11.31
N CYS A 28 18.77 17.76 -12.19
CA CYS A 28 18.08 19.05 -12.22
C CYS A 28 16.58 18.89 -12.49
N ARG A 29 16.23 18.03 -13.46
CA ARG A 29 14.84 17.71 -13.78
C ARG A 29 14.11 17.12 -12.58
N ARG A 30 14.67 16.11 -11.92
CA ARG A 30 14.07 15.47 -10.73
C ARG A 30 13.89 16.43 -9.56
N ILE A 31 14.85 17.33 -9.32
CA ILE A 31 14.73 18.35 -8.27
C ILE A 31 13.61 19.35 -8.61
N ASP A 32 13.48 19.74 -9.88
CA ASP A 32 12.43 20.66 -10.31
C ASP A 32 11.03 19.99 -10.27
N ASP A 33 10.93 18.72 -10.67
CA ASP A 33 9.70 17.91 -10.58
C ASP A 33 9.24 17.75 -9.11
N ALA A 34 10.15 17.34 -8.20
CA ALA A 34 9.84 17.19 -6.78
C ALA A 34 9.43 18.53 -6.13
N ARG A 35 10.02 19.65 -6.56
CA ARG A 35 9.62 20.99 -6.08
C ARG A 35 8.22 21.38 -6.56
N ALA A 36 7.81 20.95 -7.75
CA ALA A 36 6.48 21.17 -8.29
C ALA A 36 5.42 20.33 -7.54
N GLU A 37 5.72 19.06 -7.27
CA GLU A 37 4.86 18.17 -6.47
C GLU A 37 4.63 18.74 -5.05
N LEU A 38 5.71 19.15 -4.39
CA LEU A 38 5.64 19.77 -3.06
C LEU A 38 4.94 21.14 -3.05
N ALA A 39 4.80 21.80 -4.21
CA ALA A 39 4.03 23.03 -4.35
C ALA A 39 2.53 22.75 -4.50
N LEU A 40 2.15 21.62 -5.10
CA LEU A 40 0.77 21.15 -5.20
C LEU A 40 0.21 20.74 -3.83
N ASP A 41 1.01 20.04 -3.03
CA ASP A 41 0.63 19.63 -1.66
C ASP A 41 0.53 20.80 -0.67
N GLY A 42 1.09 21.96 -1.01
CA GLY A 42 1.14 23.16 -0.16
C GLY A 42 0.00 24.16 -0.37
N LEU A 43 -0.89 23.93 -1.33
CA LEU A 43 -2.03 24.80 -1.58
C LEU A 43 -3.21 24.39 -0.68
N PRO A 44 -3.73 25.28 0.20
CA PRO A 44 -5.02 25.02 0.82
C PRO A 44 -6.08 24.92 -0.28
N ALA A 45 -6.89 23.87 -0.23
CA ALA A 45 -7.98 23.55 -1.15
C ALA A 45 -9.09 24.62 -1.15
N ALA A 46 -8.79 25.82 -1.64
CA ALA A 46 -9.72 26.91 -1.78
C ALA A 46 -9.67 27.44 -3.22
N ASN A 47 -10.72 27.11 -3.97
CA ASN A 47 -11.06 27.60 -5.31
C ASN A 47 -10.20 27.13 -6.49
N ALA A 48 -10.49 25.92 -6.97
CA ALA A 48 -10.45 25.63 -8.40
C ALA A 48 -11.82 25.05 -8.81
N PRO A 49 -12.46 25.52 -9.90
CA PRO A 49 -13.70 24.93 -10.39
C PRO A 49 -13.43 23.48 -10.84
N PRO A 50 -14.44 22.60 -10.75
CA PRO A 50 -14.25 21.18 -11.02
C PRO A 50 -14.12 20.96 -12.52
N VAL A 51 -12.91 21.08 -13.05
CA VAL A 51 -12.53 20.26 -14.21
C VAL A 51 -12.33 18.85 -13.68
N GLN A 52 -13.46 18.16 -13.53
CA GLN A 52 -13.50 16.71 -13.45
C GLN A 52 -12.84 16.17 -14.73
N ALA A 53 -11.52 16.00 -14.69
CA ALA A 53 -10.91 14.91 -15.43
C ALA A 53 -11.46 13.66 -14.76
N THR A 54 -12.51 13.10 -15.35
CA THR A 54 -13.05 11.78 -15.06
C THR A 54 -11.98 10.76 -15.42
N VAL A 55 -10.92 10.67 -14.60
CA VAL A 55 -10.18 9.43 -14.50
C VAL A 55 -11.15 8.53 -13.75
N PRO A 56 -11.66 7.45 -14.36
CA PRO A 56 -12.46 6.51 -13.59
C PRO A 56 -11.59 6.10 -12.41
N ALA A 57 -12.11 6.24 -11.20
CA ALA A 57 -11.57 5.56 -10.04
C ALA A 57 -11.76 4.07 -10.30
N GLY A 58 -10.96 3.51 -11.22
CA GLY A 58 -10.75 2.09 -11.32
C GLY A 58 -10.23 1.68 -9.97
N SER A 59 -10.86 0.65 -9.41
CA SER A 59 -10.41 0.00 -8.19
C SER A 59 -8.90 -0.22 -8.28
N SER A 60 -8.18 -0.25 -7.15
CA SER A 60 -6.71 -0.50 -7.17
C SER A 60 -6.34 -1.69 -8.08
N SER A 61 -7.18 -2.73 -8.09
CA SER A 61 -7.12 -3.87 -9.01
C SER A 61 -7.18 -3.50 -10.50
N ASP A 62 -8.05 -2.58 -10.92
CA ASP A 62 -8.17 -2.15 -12.32
C ASP A 62 -6.94 -1.39 -12.78
N ARG A 63 -6.34 -0.59 -11.90
CA ARG A 63 -5.08 0.11 -12.18
C ARG A 63 -3.92 -0.87 -12.34
N VAL A 64 -3.86 -1.89 -11.48
CA VAL A 64 -2.87 -2.97 -11.57
C VAL A 64 -3.07 -3.77 -12.85
N ALA A 65 -4.31 -4.17 -13.19
CA ALA A 65 -4.62 -4.88 -14.42
C ALA A 65 -4.24 -4.08 -15.68
N LEU A 66 -4.46 -2.77 -15.66
CA LEU A 66 -4.03 -1.88 -16.75
C LEU A 66 -2.51 -1.86 -16.90
N ALA A 67 -1.77 -1.74 -15.80
CA ALA A 67 -0.31 -1.74 -15.82
C ALA A 67 0.27 -3.07 -16.34
N TRP A 68 -0.28 -4.20 -15.89
CA TRP A 68 0.09 -5.52 -16.39
C TRP A 68 -0.18 -5.68 -17.88
N ARG A 69 -1.33 -5.19 -18.37
CA ARG A 69 -1.66 -5.23 -19.80
C ARG A 69 -0.67 -4.43 -20.65
N MET A 70 -0.29 -3.24 -20.19
CA MET A 70 0.70 -2.41 -20.90
C MET A 70 2.08 -3.06 -20.93
N ALA A 71 2.54 -3.62 -19.81
CA ALA A 71 3.81 -4.33 -19.74
C ALA A 71 3.83 -5.58 -20.63
N ALA A 72 2.72 -6.33 -20.68
CA ALA A 72 2.61 -7.50 -21.54
C ALA A 72 2.65 -7.14 -23.04
N GLU A 73 2.05 -6.01 -23.43
CA GLU A 73 2.06 -5.54 -24.81
C GLU A 73 3.46 -5.06 -25.23
N ASP A 74 4.16 -4.34 -24.35
CA ASP A 74 5.56 -3.96 -24.59
C ASP A 74 6.47 -5.19 -24.73
N LEU A 75 6.26 -6.20 -23.88
CA LEU A 75 6.98 -7.47 -23.96
C LEU A 75 6.66 -8.23 -25.25
N ARG A 76 5.43 -8.16 -25.75
CA ARG A 76 5.01 -8.77 -27.01
C ARG A 76 5.79 -8.21 -28.20
N VAL A 77 6.08 -6.90 -28.17
CA VAL A 77 6.82 -6.19 -29.22
C VAL A 77 8.34 -6.40 -29.07
N THR A 78 8.86 -6.29 -27.86
CA THR A 78 10.32 -6.34 -27.59
C THR A 78 10.87 -7.77 -27.53
N SER A 79 10.10 -8.74 -27.05
CA SER A 79 10.55 -10.11 -26.78
C SER A 79 9.41 -11.14 -26.91
N PRO A 80 9.00 -11.48 -28.15
CA PRO A 80 7.85 -12.35 -28.40
C PRO A 80 8.00 -13.76 -27.81
N ALA A 81 9.23 -14.30 -27.69
CA ALA A 81 9.47 -15.61 -27.09
C ALA A 81 9.07 -15.66 -25.60
N ILE A 82 9.41 -14.60 -24.84
CA ILE A 82 9.09 -14.50 -23.40
C ILE A 82 7.58 -14.29 -23.23
N TYR A 83 6.97 -13.45 -24.06
CA TYR A 83 5.53 -13.25 -24.08
C TYR A 83 4.76 -14.57 -24.29
N GLN A 84 5.20 -15.42 -25.22
CA GLN A 84 4.55 -16.72 -25.48
C GLN A 84 4.65 -17.67 -24.28
N LEU A 85 5.81 -17.70 -23.59
CA LEU A 85 5.97 -18.49 -22.38
C LEU A 85 5.06 -17.97 -21.24
N LEU A 86 4.98 -16.66 -21.06
CA LEU A 86 4.09 -16.03 -20.09
C LEU A 86 2.62 -16.34 -20.41
N ALA A 87 2.19 -16.17 -21.65
CA ALA A 87 0.83 -16.47 -22.10
C ALA A 87 0.46 -17.94 -21.86
N LYS A 88 1.38 -18.88 -22.14
CA LYS A 88 1.19 -20.30 -21.84
C LYS A 88 1.00 -20.56 -20.35
N LYS A 89 1.81 -19.92 -19.48
CA LYS A 89 1.70 -20.06 -18.02
C LYS A 89 0.41 -19.46 -17.49
N VAL A 90 -0.03 -18.31 -18.01
CA VAL A 90 -1.32 -17.69 -17.67
C VAL A 90 -2.49 -18.59 -18.08
N ALA A 91 -2.46 -19.17 -19.28
CA ALA A 91 -3.48 -20.12 -19.73
C ALA A 91 -3.54 -21.36 -18.84
N GLN A 92 -2.39 -21.88 -18.37
CA GLN A 92 -2.34 -22.98 -17.41
C GLN A 92 -2.95 -22.60 -16.06
N GLN A 93 -2.67 -21.40 -15.53
CA GLN A 93 -3.24 -20.93 -14.27
C GLN A 93 -4.75 -20.69 -14.36
N LEU A 94 -5.24 -20.14 -15.48
CA LEU A 94 -6.67 -19.99 -15.71
C LEU A 94 -7.38 -21.33 -15.86
N ALA A 95 -6.77 -22.31 -16.54
CA ALA A 95 -7.31 -23.66 -16.63
C ALA A 95 -7.31 -24.38 -15.27
N ALA A 96 -6.27 -24.20 -14.46
CA ALA A 96 -6.22 -24.72 -13.09
C ALA A 96 -7.26 -24.06 -12.19
N ALA A 97 -7.42 -22.72 -12.27
CA ALA A 97 -8.45 -22.00 -11.53
C ALA A 97 -9.88 -22.42 -11.96
N ALA A 98 -10.10 -22.64 -13.26
CA ALA A 98 -11.37 -23.15 -13.78
C ALA A 98 -11.65 -24.60 -13.37
N ALA A 99 -10.62 -25.43 -13.24
CA ALA A 99 -10.77 -26.80 -12.73
C ALA A 99 -11.08 -26.85 -11.23
N THR A 100 -10.71 -25.81 -10.47
CA THR A 100 -11.03 -25.66 -9.05
C THR A 100 -12.45 -25.08 -8.83
N HIS A 101 -13.02 -24.41 -9.83
CA HIS A 101 -14.43 -23.98 -9.83
C HIS A 101 -15.30 -24.98 -10.60
N GLU A 102 -15.77 -26.04 -9.93
CA GLU A 102 -16.96 -26.77 -10.38
C GLU A 102 -18.15 -25.78 -10.47
N PRO A 103 -18.98 -25.84 -11.54
CA PRO A 103 -19.96 -24.80 -11.82
C PRO A 103 -21.18 -24.97 -10.91
N GLU A 104 -21.24 -24.20 -9.83
CA GLU A 104 -22.49 -24.00 -9.11
C GLU A 104 -23.43 -23.17 -10.00
N GLN A 105 -24.59 -23.77 -10.29
CA GLN A 105 -25.53 -23.32 -11.29
C GLN A 105 -26.10 -21.93 -10.94
N ILE A 106 -26.19 -21.12 -11.98
CA ILE A 106 -26.90 -19.84 -12.01
C ILE A 106 -28.37 -20.09 -11.69
N ASP A 107 -28.87 -19.57 -10.57
CA ASP A 107 -30.30 -19.32 -10.38
C ASP A 107 -30.50 -17.82 -10.10
N THR A 108 -30.97 -17.13 -11.13
CA THR A 108 -31.63 -15.82 -11.01
C THR A 108 -33.12 -16.10 -11.01
N PRO A 109 -33.84 -15.63 -9.99
CA PRO A 109 -34.90 -14.66 -10.24
C PRO A 109 -34.96 -13.64 -9.08
N ALA A 110 -35.65 -12.51 -9.11
CA ALA A 110 -36.29 -11.69 -10.12
C ALA A 110 -36.57 -10.37 -9.39
N SER A 111 -36.58 -9.24 -10.10
CA SER A 111 -37.17 -8.00 -9.61
C SER A 111 -38.62 -8.23 -9.12
N ALA A 112 -38.93 -7.75 -7.92
CA ALA A 112 -40.29 -7.33 -7.57
C ALA A 112 -40.23 -6.20 -6.54
N SER A 113 -40.62 -5.01 -7.00
CA SER A 113 -40.93 -3.83 -6.21
C SER A 113 -41.97 -4.09 -5.12
N ALA A 114 -41.83 -3.42 -3.97
CA ALA A 114 -42.91 -2.76 -3.23
C ALA A 114 -42.39 -2.08 -1.95
N GLU A 115 -42.18 -0.76 -2.00
CA GLU A 115 -42.55 0.13 -0.89
C GLU A 115 -44.10 0.31 -0.89
N PRO A 116 -44.76 1.01 0.06
CA PRO A 116 -44.38 1.46 1.42
C PRO A 116 -45.46 1.09 2.47
N THR A 117 -45.22 1.30 3.77
CA THR A 117 -46.29 1.74 4.70
C THR A 117 -45.68 2.48 5.90
N GLU A 118 -46.11 3.73 5.96
CA GLU A 118 -45.96 4.80 6.92
C GLU A 118 -46.66 4.49 8.26
N ALA A 119 -46.04 4.87 9.39
CA ALA A 119 -46.68 5.53 10.54
C ALA A 119 -45.73 5.61 11.76
N ALA A 120 -45.08 6.76 11.93
CA ALA A 120 -44.85 7.37 13.25
C ALA A 120 -46.20 7.93 13.77
N PRO A 121 -46.41 8.36 15.04
CA PRO A 121 -45.49 9.04 15.97
C PRO A 121 -45.62 8.45 17.41
N ASP A 122 -45.07 8.91 18.53
CA ASP A 122 -44.67 10.21 19.05
C ASP A 122 -43.92 9.96 20.39
N ALA A 123 -43.49 11.04 21.05
CA ALA A 123 -42.99 11.14 22.43
C ALA A 123 -41.46 11.15 22.64
N ALA A 124 -40.97 12.39 22.54
CA ALA A 124 -39.68 12.91 22.97
C ALA A 124 -39.29 12.62 24.44
N MET A 125 -37.98 12.54 24.70
CA MET A 125 -37.32 13.35 25.74
C MET A 125 -35.78 13.28 25.62
N ASP A 126 -35.15 14.38 25.26
CA ASP A 126 -33.77 14.78 25.60
C ASP A 126 -33.95 15.92 26.62
N PRO A 127 -33.17 16.03 27.73
CA PRO A 127 -31.77 16.45 27.63
C PRO A 127 -30.79 15.89 28.69
N GLY A 128 -29.49 15.85 28.34
CA GLY A 128 -28.38 15.86 29.30
C GLY A 128 -28.34 17.17 30.13
N PRO A 129 -27.38 17.40 31.06
CA PRO A 129 -25.96 17.03 30.96
C PRO A 129 -25.26 16.67 32.31
N THR A 130 -23.93 16.57 32.28
CA THR A 130 -22.97 16.72 33.42
C THR A 130 -22.62 15.46 34.22
N ARG A 131 -21.40 14.92 34.05
CA ARG A 131 -20.18 15.28 34.81
C ARG A 131 -19.04 14.27 34.55
N GLU A 132 -17.85 14.79 34.25
CA GLU A 132 -16.57 14.07 34.23
C GLU A 132 -16.26 13.40 35.58
N PRO A 133 -15.41 12.35 35.57
CA PRO A 133 -14.10 12.54 36.18
C PRO A 133 -12.93 11.99 35.35
N GLU A 134 -12.00 12.91 35.09
CA GLU A 134 -10.54 12.81 35.07
C GLU A 134 -9.82 11.48 35.41
N VAL A 135 -8.85 11.16 34.52
CA VAL A 135 -7.43 10.81 34.78
C VAL A 135 -7.09 9.33 35.10
N PRO A 136 -5.93 8.76 34.65
CA PRO A 136 -4.77 9.37 33.95
C PRO A 136 -4.41 8.74 32.59
N ALA A 137 -3.76 9.55 31.76
CA ALA A 137 -2.95 9.11 30.62
C ALA A 137 -1.69 8.33 31.09
N PRO A 138 -1.34 7.21 30.43
CA PRO A 138 0.04 6.70 30.41
C PRO A 138 0.83 7.33 29.24
N PRO A 139 2.15 7.33 29.33
CA PRO A 139 3.00 8.42 28.86
C PRO A 139 3.21 8.46 27.35
N GLU A 140 3.12 9.68 26.84
CA GLU A 140 3.83 10.16 25.66
C GLU A 140 5.34 10.04 25.90
N ALA A 141 5.90 8.84 25.70
CA ALA A 141 7.34 8.60 25.75
C ALA A 141 7.68 7.34 24.93
N ALA A 142 7.81 7.54 23.61
CA ALA A 142 8.70 6.80 22.70
C ALA A 142 8.14 6.80 21.26
N ARG A 143 8.02 7.97 20.63
CA ARG A 143 8.26 8.04 19.18
C ARG A 143 9.78 7.97 18.97
N VAL A 144 10.37 6.86 19.40
CA VAL A 144 11.67 6.43 18.89
C VAL A 144 11.40 6.07 17.44
N ASP A 145 12.29 6.49 16.55
CA ASP A 145 12.42 5.96 15.19
C ASP A 145 12.32 4.43 15.25
N ASN A 146 11.10 3.89 15.17
CA ASN A 146 10.85 2.48 15.04
C ASN A 146 10.83 2.27 13.53
N PRO A 147 11.96 1.85 12.93
CA PRO A 147 11.97 1.57 11.51
C PRO A 147 10.81 0.60 11.21
N ILE A 148 10.09 0.91 10.12
CA ILE A 148 8.98 0.09 9.62
C ILE A 148 9.49 -1.33 9.36
N GLU A 149 10.74 -1.44 8.91
CA GLU A 149 11.50 -2.68 8.85
C GLU A 149 12.02 -3.07 10.25
N PRO A 150 11.61 -4.23 10.80
CA PRO A 150 12.18 -4.75 12.04
C PRO A 150 13.64 -5.17 11.82
N SER A 151 14.53 -4.71 12.68
CA SER A 151 15.93 -5.14 12.68
C SER A 151 16.04 -6.65 12.99
N HIS A 152 17.15 -7.26 12.59
CA HIS A 152 17.43 -8.67 12.89
C HIS A 152 17.35 -8.99 14.39
N ASP A 153 17.87 -8.11 15.24
CA ASP A 153 17.77 -8.26 16.70
C ASP A 153 16.33 -8.16 17.21
N ALA A 154 15.50 -7.32 16.56
CA ALA A 154 14.08 -7.23 16.88
C ALA A 154 13.33 -8.51 16.45
N LEU A 155 13.64 -9.08 15.28
CA LEU A 155 13.09 -10.37 14.85
C LEU A 155 13.49 -11.50 15.80
N LEU A 156 14.73 -11.52 16.28
CA LEU A 156 15.18 -12.48 17.29
C LEU A 156 14.41 -12.32 18.62
N ALA A 157 14.26 -11.11 19.13
CA ALA A 157 13.50 -10.85 20.35
C ALA A 157 12.01 -11.29 20.22
N ILE A 158 11.41 -11.07 19.05
CA ILE A 158 10.02 -11.47 18.77
C ILE A 158 9.90 -12.98 18.60
N SER A 159 10.89 -13.64 17.97
CA SER A 159 10.97 -15.11 17.91
C SER A 159 11.11 -15.73 19.30
N ARG A 160 11.69 -15.04 20.27
CA ARG A 160 11.76 -15.48 21.67
C ARG A 160 10.52 -15.10 22.49
N GLN A 161 9.53 -14.48 21.87
CA GLN A 161 8.31 -13.97 22.50
C GLN A 161 8.58 -12.90 23.58
N GLU A 162 9.76 -12.26 23.55
CA GLU A 162 10.14 -11.19 24.47
C GLU A 162 9.51 -9.84 24.07
N ARG A 163 9.08 -9.71 22.80
CA ARG A 163 8.45 -8.54 22.21
C ARG A 163 7.39 -8.96 21.18
N ARG A 164 6.43 -8.07 20.88
CA ARG A 164 5.47 -8.18 19.77
C ARG A 164 5.78 -7.18 18.65
N PHE A 165 5.35 -7.49 17.43
CA PHE A 165 5.42 -6.54 16.32
C PHE A 165 4.52 -5.34 16.60
N THR A 166 4.92 -4.16 16.13
CA THR A 166 3.97 -3.05 15.93
C THR A 166 3.12 -3.33 14.70
N ASP A 167 1.97 -2.66 14.57
CA ASP A 167 1.08 -2.84 13.41
C ASP A 167 1.80 -2.58 12.08
N ALA A 168 2.58 -1.49 12.03
CA ALA A 168 3.42 -1.17 10.85
C ALA A 168 4.49 -2.24 10.55
N GLN A 169 5.11 -2.82 11.58
CA GLN A 169 6.08 -3.90 11.39
C GLN A 169 5.41 -5.20 10.94
N ARG A 170 4.20 -5.47 11.43
CA ARG A 170 3.41 -6.64 11.02
C ARG A 170 3.06 -6.53 9.54
N GLU A 171 2.56 -5.38 9.09
CA GLU A 171 2.27 -5.11 7.69
C GLU A 171 3.50 -5.27 6.80
N TRP A 172 4.65 -4.73 7.25
CA TRP A 172 5.92 -4.91 6.56
C TRP A 172 6.32 -6.39 6.49
N CYS A 173 6.21 -7.14 7.59
CA CYS A 173 6.56 -8.56 7.66
C CYS A 173 5.70 -9.41 6.73
N VAL A 174 4.40 -9.10 6.63
CA VAL A 174 3.48 -9.76 5.68
C VAL A 174 3.91 -9.47 4.26
N GLY A 175 4.17 -8.21 3.92
CA GLY A 175 4.62 -7.81 2.58
C GLY A 175 5.92 -8.50 2.18
N GLU A 176 6.90 -8.53 3.08
CA GLU A 176 8.18 -9.19 2.86
C GLU A 176 8.04 -10.71 2.74
N ALA A 177 7.20 -11.34 3.58
CA ALA A 177 6.93 -12.77 3.49
C ALA A 177 6.22 -13.16 2.18
N LEU A 178 5.31 -12.32 1.69
CA LEU A 178 4.67 -12.50 0.39
C LEU A 178 5.68 -12.44 -0.75
N ILE A 179 6.57 -11.45 -0.74
CA ILE A 179 7.61 -11.31 -1.78
C ILE A 179 8.54 -12.53 -1.75
N ARG A 180 9.00 -12.94 -0.56
CA ARG A 180 9.92 -14.10 -0.40
C ARG A 180 9.27 -15.44 -0.74
N SER A 181 7.98 -15.60 -0.47
CA SER A 181 7.22 -16.81 -0.84
C SER A 181 6.77 -16.83 -2.29
N GLY A 182 6.96 -15.75 -3.06
CA GLY A 182 6.40 -15.63 -4.40
C GLY A 182 4.86 -15.62 -4.40
N PHE A 183 4.26 -15.01 -3.38
CA PHE A 183 2.81 -14.91 -3.16
C PHE A 183 2.09 -16.25 -2.91
N MET A 184 2.81 -17.24 -2.38
CA MET A 184 2.21 -18.53 -1.99
C MET A 184 1.57 -18.50 -0.60
N ILE A 185 1.91 -17.50 0.23
CA ILE A 185 1.35 -17.35 1.57
C ILE A 185 0.03 -16.55 1.51
N VAL A 186 -0.99 -17.04 2.22
CA VAL A 186 -2.24 -16.30 2.44
C VAL A 186 -2.02 -15.29 3.59
N PRO A 187 -2.21 -13.98 3.36
CA PRO A 187 -1.92 -12.95 4.36
C PRO A 187 -2.72 -13.12 5.67
N GLU A 188 -4.01 -13.47 5.57
CA GLU A 188 -4.86 -13.63 6.75
C GLU A 188 -4.38 -14.78 7.64
N ASP A 189 -4.07 -15.93 7.04
CA ASP A 189 -3.54 -17.10 7.75
C ASP A 189 -2.18 -16.81 8.37
N PHE A 190 -1.34 -16.05 7.68
CA PHE A 190 -0.02 -15.66 8.17
C PHE A 190 -0.10 -14.71 9.36
N ILE A 191 -1.02 -13.74 9.32
CA ILE A 191 -1.29 -12.86 10.47
C ILE A 191 -1.87 -13.68 11.64
N ALA A 192 -2.76 -14.62 11.36
CA ALA A 192 -3.36 -15.51 12.37
C ALA A 192 -2.33 -16.44 13.02
N SER A 193 -1.27 -16.83 12.29
CA SER A 193 -0.17 -17.65 12.81
C SER A 193 0.67 -16.98 13.91
N GLY A 194 0.54 -15.65 14.05
CA GLY A 194 1.09 -14.86 15.13
C GLY A 194 2.55 -14.43 14.94
N ASP A 195 2.95 -13.43 15.72
CA ASP A 195 4.22 -12.69 15.59
C ASP A 195 5.45 -13.59 15.70
N HIS A 196 5.39 -14.62 16.55
CA HIS A 196 6.46 -15.59 16.73
C HIS A 196 6.74 -16.36 15.44
N THR A 197 5.69 -16.91 14.81
CA THR A 197 5.78 -17.67 13.57
C THR A 197 6.25 -16.80 12.41
N MET A 198 5.74 -15.57 12.35
CA MET A 198 6.16 -14.58 11.35
C MET A 198 7.64 -14.22 11.48
N ALA A 199 8.13 -14.01 12.71
CA ALA A 199 9.54 -13.71 12.96
C ALA A 199 10.45 -14.88 12.61
N LEU A 200 10.07 -16.11 12.96
CA LEU A 200 10.82 -17.32 12.59
C LEU A 200 10.90 -17.47 11.06
N TYR A 201 9.78 -17.29 10.37
CA TYR A 201 9.74 -17.37 8.91
C TYR A 201 10.72 -16.39 8.26
N LEU A 202 10.80 -15.16 8.75
CA LEU A 202 11.70 -14.13 8.21
C LEU A 202 13.18 -14.37 8.55
N LEU A 203 13.47 -14.98 9.70
CA LEU A 203 14.84 -15.36 10.10
C LEU A 203 15.33 -16.58 9.31
N GLU A 204 14.47 -17.58 9.10
CA GLU A 204 14.76 -18.79 8.34
C GLU A 204 14.84 -18.50 6.83
N SER A 205 13.99 -17.59 6.35
CA SER A 205 14.04 -17.05 4.99
C SER A 205 14.99 -15.86 4.87
N GLY A 206 15.98 -15.73 5.77
CA GLY A 206 16.97 -14.66 5.76
C GLY A 206 17.58 -14.48 4.37
N PRO A 207 18.04 -13.26 4.01
CA PRO A 207 18.57 -13.00 2.67
C PRO A 207 19.66 -14.04 2.38
N ALA A 208 19.42 -14.89 1.37
CA ALA A 208 20.44 -15.78 0.85
C ALA A 208 21.69 -14.92 0.62
N GLY A 209 22.78 -15.28 1.30
CA GLY A 209 23.94 -14.42 1.49
C GLY A 209 24.38 -13.69 0.23
N VAL A 210 24.47 -12.37 0.32
CA VAL A 210 25.47 -11.61 -0.41
C VAL A 210 26.76 -11.74 0.41
N ASP A 211 27.38 -12.91 0.34
CA ASP A 211 28.75 -13.14 0.82
C ASP A 211 29.37 -14.30 0.02
N GLN A 212 29.68 -14.01 -1.26
CA GLN A 212 30.90 -14.40 -1.98
C GLN A 212 30.87 -13.92 -3.43
#